data_AF-A0A851LW92-F1
#
_entry.id   AF-A0A851LW92-F1
#
_cell.length_a   1.000
_cell.length_b   1.000
_cell.length_c   1.000
_cell.angle_alpha   90.00
_cell.angle_beta   90.00
_cell.angle_gamma   90.00
#
_symmetry.space_group_name_H-M   'P 1'
#
loop_
_entity.id
_entity.type
_entity.pdbx_description
1 polymer ?
#
loop_
_entity_poly.entity_id
_entity_poly.type
_entity_poly.pdbx_seq_one_letter_code
_entity_poly.pdbx_strand_id
1 'polypeptide(L)'
;IYAAWDATEKGTAIQCEWNNLFTAYEKQWPELAAEFTRRMKGELPADWKDSMEKYVRDLQAHPVSLATRQVSQNCLNFLGDKLPELMGGSADLSPSNLTRHQHSVDFTALNAAGNYISYGVREFGMSAIMNGLALHGGFIPYGGTFLMFMEYARNALRMAALMKIRTVFVYTHDTIGLGE
;
A
#
# COMPACT_ATOMS: atom_id res chain seq x y z
N ILE A 1 -26.22 -31.28 -6.35
CA ILE A 1 -25.60 -30.14 -5.63
C ILE A 1 -24.26 -29.79 -6.25
N TYR A 2 -23.30 -30.72 -6.36
CA TYR A 2 -21.99 -30.45 -6.99
C TYR A 2 -22.05 -29.91 -8.42
N ALA A 3 -22.87 -30.48 -9.30
CA ALA A 3 -23.04 -29.98 -10.67
C ALA A 3 -23.62 -28.55 -10.76
N ALA A 4 -24.36 -28.09 -9.75
CA ALA A 4 -24.89 -26.73 -9.71
C ALA A 4 -23.86 -25.70 -9.21
N TRP A 5 -22.78 -26.16 -8.58
CA TRP A 5 -21.67 -25.32 -8.06
C TRP A 5 -20.38 -25.50 -8.86
N ASP A 6 -20.39 -26.41 -9.85
CA ASP A 6 -19.27 -26.59 -10.75
C ASP A 6 -19.26 -25.48 -11.80
N ALA A 7 -18.33 -24.56 -11.63
CA ALA A 7 -18.09 -23.47 -12.56
C ALA A 7 -16.80 -23.70 -13.38
N THR A 8 -16.26 -24.93 -13.43
CA THR A 8 -14.94 -25.20 -14.03
C THR A 8 -14.89 -24.84 -15.51
N GLU A 9 -15.86 -25.30 -16.30
CA GLU A 9 -15.91 -25.00 -17.75
C GLU A 9 -16.12 -23.50 -18.00
N LYS A 10 -17.09 -22.90 -17.30
CA LYS A 10 -17.38 -21.46 -17.39
C LYS A 10 -16.17 -20.61 -16.96
N GLY A 11 -15.51 -20.98 -15.87
CA GLY A 11 -14.34 -20.28 -15.34
C GLY A 11 -13.14 -20.40 -16.28
N THR A 12 -12.91 -21.58 -16.86
CA THR A 12 -11.88 -21.81 -17.88
C THR A 12 -12.09 -20.92 -19.10
N ALA A 13 -13.33 -20.83 -19.59
CA ALA A 13 -13.68 -19.99 -20.73
C ALA A 13 -13.41 -18.49 -20.44
N ILE A 14 -13.88 -17.98 -19.30
CA ILE A 14 -13.69 -16.58 -18.88
C ILE A 14 -12.20 -16.26 -18.68
N GLN A 15 -11.44 -17.16 -18.05
CA GLN A 15 -10.01 -16.95 -17.84
C GLN A 15 -9.22 -17.00 -19.17
N CYS A 16 -9.60 -17.87 -20.10
CA CYS A 16 -9.01 -17.92 -21.44
C CYS A 16 -9.24 -16.60 -22.20
N GLU A 17 -10.46 -16.05 -22.14
CA GLU A 17 -10.78 -14.74 -22.71
C GLU A 17 -9.92 -13.63 -22.09
N TRP A 18 -9.78 -13.60 -20.76
CA TRP A 18 -8.94 -12.62 -20.07
C TRP A 18 -7.45 -12.77 -20.46
N ASN A 19 -6.93 -14.00 -20.57
CA ASN A 19 -5.55 -14.25 -20.98
C ASN A 19 -5.27 -13.75 -22.41
N ASN A 20 -6.23 -13.94 -23.33
CA ASN A 20 -6.12 -13.43 -24.70
C ASN A 20 -6.11 -11.90 -24.72
N LEU A 21 -6.97 -11.26 -23.91
CA LEU A 21 -6.98 -9.81 -23.73
C LEU A 21 -5.65 -9.30 -23.17
N PHE A 22 -5.12 -9.95 -22.12
CA PHE A 22 -3.86 -9.56 -21.52
C PHE A 22 -2.67 -9.75 -22.48
N THR A 23 -2.67 -10.81 -23.29
CA THR A 23 -1.66 -11.03 -24.34
C THR A 23 -1.68 -9.92 -25.40
N ALA A 24 -2.86 -9.44 -25.77
CA ALA A 24 -3.00 -8.30 -26.68
C ALA A 24 -2.52 -7.00 -26.02
N TYR A 25 -2.86 -6.79 -24.74
CA TYR A 25 -2.40 -5.66 -23.94
C TYR A 25 -0.88 -5.62 -23.82
N GLU A 26 -0.23 -6.74 -23.54
CA GLU A 26 1.22 -6.86 -23.43
C GLU A 26 1.94 -6.48 -24.73
N LYS A 27 1.41 -6.87 -25.89
CA LYS A 27 1.97 -6.47 -27.19
C LYS A 27 1.85 -4.96 -27.44
N GLN A 28 0.78 -4.34 -26.96
CA GLN A 28 0.52 -2.92 -27.16
C GLN A 28 1.26 -2.05 -26.13
N TRP A 29 1.40 -2.53 -24.89
CA TRP A 29 1.93 -1.79 -23.74
C TRP A 29 2.90 -2.66 -22.92
N PRO A 30 4.06 -3.03 -23.49
CA PRO A 30 4.96 -4.01 -22.88
C PRO A 30 5.46 -3.60 -21.49
N GLU A 31 5.80 -2.32 -21.30
CA GLU A 31 6.27 -1.80 -20.02
C GLU A 31 5.17 -1.83 -18.94
N LEU A 32 3.95 -1.40 -19.29
CA LEU A 32 2.82 -1.40 -18.35
C LEU A 32 2.36 -2.83 -18.02
N ALA A 33 2.42 -3.75 -18.97
CA ALA A 33 2.11 -5.16 -18.73
C ALA A 33 3.14 -5.82 -17.82
N ALA A 34 4.43 -5.58 -18.04
CA ALA A 34 5.49 -6.05 -17.15
C ALA A 34 5.30 -5.50 -15.73
N GLU A 35 4.97 -4.22 -15.60
CA GLU A 35 4.73 -3.57 -14.32
C GLU A 35 3.47 -4.11 -13.61
N PHE A 36 2.38 -4.32 -14.35
CA PHE A 36 1.18 -4.99 -13.83
C PHE A 36 1.52 -6.39 -13.31
N THR A 37 2.22 -7.21 -14.11
CA THR A 37 2.59 -8.57 -13.71
C THR A 37 3.50 -8.57 -12.48
N ARG A 38 4.51 -7.70 -12.40
CA ARG A 38 5.40 -7.55 -11.23
C ARG A 38 4.59 -7.25 -9.97
N ARG A 39 3.70 -6.24 -10.04
CA ARG A 39 2.86 -5.80 -8.92
C ARG A 39 1.88 -6.89 -8.47
N MET A 40 1.27 -7.61 -9.41
CA MET A 40 0.36 -8.72 -9.11
C MET A 40 1.07 -9.91 -8.46
N LYS A 41 2.36 -10.14 -8.77
CA LYS A 41 3.21 -11.11 -8.07
C LYS A 41 3.71 -10.63 -6.70
N GLY A 42 3.54 -9.35 -6.37
CA GLY A 42 4.04 -8.75 -5.14
C GLY A 42 5.57 -8.55 -5.10
N GLU A 43 6.24 -8.75 -6.23
CA GLU A 43 7.68 -8.56 -6.39
C GLU A 43 8.03 -7.07 -6.29
N LEU A 44 9.18 -6.74 -5.71
CA LEU A 44 9.71 -5.37 -5.67
C LEU A 44 10.55 -5.09 -6.92
N PRO A 45 10.85 -3.82 -7.26
CA PRO A 45 11.74 -3.49 -8.37
C PRO A 45 13.09 -4.20 -8.27
N ALA A 46 13.70 -4.55 -9.40
CA ALA A 46 14.93 -5.34 -9.43
C ALA A 46 16.11 -4.66 -8.70
N ASP A 47 16.17 -3.32 -8.72
CA ASP A 47 17.19 -2.50 -8.07
C ASP A 47 16.86 -2.17 -6.60
N TRP A 48 15.80 -2.76 -6.04
CA TRP A 48 15.26 -2.39 -4.73
C TRP A 48 16.31 -2.42 -3.61
N LYS A 49 17.04 -3.54 -3.49
CA LYS A 49 18.02 -3.73 -2.41
C LYS A 49 19.11 -2.68 -2.46
N ASP A 50 19.72 -2.48 -3.62
CA ASP A 50 20.83 -1.53 -3.79
C ASP A 50 20.36 -0.09 -3.59
N SER A 51 19.17 0.24 -4.10
CA SER A 51 18.53 1.54 -3.88
C SER A 51 18.29 1.84 -2.41
N MET A 52 17.76 0.87 -1.65
CA MET A 52 17.51 1.03 -0.21
C MET A 52 18.81 1.12 0.58
N GLU A 53 19.82 0.30 0.28
CA GLU A 53 21.12 0.37 0.94
C GLU A 53 21.79 1.73 0.72
N LYS A 54 21.75 2.25 -0.50
CA LYS A 54 22.27 3.59 -0.82
C LYS A 54 21.54 4.67 -0.04
N TYR A 55 20.21 4.62 0.00
CA TYR A 55 19.40 5.59 0.74
C TYR A 55 19.72 5.57 2.25
N VAL A 56 19.83 4.39 2.86
CA VAL A 56 20.17 4.25 4.28
C VAL A 56 21.59 4.75 4.57
N ARG A 57 22.57 4.44 3.72
CA ARG A 57 23.95 4.95 3.87
C ARG A 57 24.01 6.47 3.75
N ASP A 58 23.24 7.06 2.85
CA ASP A 58 23.17 8.52 2.69
C ASP A 58 22.60 9.20 3.94
N LEU A 59 21.50 8.69 4.50
CA LEU A 59 20.94 9.18 5.77
C LEU A 59 21.96 9.09 6.92
N GLN A 60 22.74 8.01 6.97
CA GLN A 60 23.76 7.82 7.99
C GLN A 60 24.94 8.79 7.84
N ALA A 61 25.29 9.14 6.60
CA ALA A 61 26.36 10.11 6.29
C ALA A 61 25.92 11.56 6.55
N HIS A 62 24.61 11.85 6.48
CA HIS A 62 24.03 13.18 6.64
C HIS A 62 23.02 13.22 7.79
N PRO A 63 23.48 13.14 9.05
CA PRO A 63 22.58 13.08 10.20
C PRO A 63 21.75 14.36 10.33
N VAL A 64 20.46 14.18 10.59
CA VAL A 64 19.50 15.27 10.83
C VAL A 64 18.72 15.00 12.11
N SER A 65 18.44 16.06 12.88
CA SER A 65 17.61 15.98 14.08
C SER A 65 16.14 16.21 13.71
N LEU A 66 15.46 15.16 13.27
CA LEU A 66 14.04 15.18 12.89
C LEU A 66 13.23 14.24 13.77
N ALA A 67 11.95 14.53 13.94
CA ALA A 67 11.03 13.56 14.53
C ALA A 67 10.91 12.33 13.62
N THR A 68 10.76 11.13 14.20
CA THR A 68 10.67 9.89 13.41
C THR A 68 9.48 9.89 12.43
N ARG A 69 8.38 10.60 12.73
CA ARG A 69 7.28 10.83 11.77
C ARG A 69 7.71 11.61 10.52
N GLN A 70 8.61 12.58 10.66
CA GLN A 70 9.16 13.34 9.52
C GLN A 70 10.14 12.46 8.74
N VAL A 71 10.94 11.64 9.43
CA VAL A 71 11.79 10.64 8.78
C VAL A 71 10.94 9.62 8.00
N SER A 72 9.80 9.19 8.56
CA SER A 72 8.83 8.34 7.87
C SER A 72 8.29 9.01 6.60
N GLN A 73 7.96 10.30 6.65
CA GLN A 73 7.52 11.05 5.46
C GLN A 73 8.61 11.14 4.39
N ASN A 74 9.86 11.40 4.81
CA ASN A 74 11.00 11.44 3.89
C ASN A 74 11.22 10.08 3.22
N CYS A 75 11.05 8.98 3.97
CA CYS A 75 11.04 7.63 3.42
C CYS A 75 9.90 7.45 2.41
N LEU A 76 8.67 7.89 2.72
CA LEU A 76 7.56 7.83 1.77
C LEU A 76 7.82 8.65 0.50
N ASN A 77 8.50 9.80 0.58
CA ASN A 77 8.92 10.55 -0.61
C ASN A 77 9.87 9.73 -1.48
N PHE A 78 10.93 9.17 -0.89
CA PHE A 78 11.88 8.32 -1.61
C PHE A 78 11.19 7.07 -2.23
N LEU A 79 10.29 6.44 -1.49
CA LEU A 79 9.58 5.25 -1.93
C LEU A 79 8.53 5.55 -3.00
N GLY A 80 7.86 6.70 -2.91
CA GLY A 80 6.83 7.13 -3.87
C GLY A 80 7.34 7.25 -5.30
N ASP A 81 8.64 7.57 -5.46
CA ASP A 81 9.29 7.65 -6.77
C ASP A 81 9.60 6.27 -7.37
N LYS A 82 9.61 5.22 -6.53
CA LYS A 82 10.07 3.86 -6.90
C LYS A 82 8.97 2.81 -6.90
N LEU A 83 7.92 3.01 -6.11
CA LEU A 83 6.86 2.04 -5.87
C LEU A 83 5.50 2.61 -6.31
N PRO A 84 5.15 2.55 -7.60
CA PRO A 84 3.82 2.96 -8.08
C PRO A 84 2.68 2.13 -7.48
N GLU A 85 2.97 0.98 -6.88
CA GLU A 85 2.01 0.16 -6.15
C GLU A 85 1.70 0.66 -4.73
N LEU A 86 2.35 1.71 -4.23
CA LEU A 86 2.00 2.28 -2.94
C LEU A 86 0.57 2.82 -2.95
N MET A 87 -0.25 2.37 -2.00
CA MET A 87 -1.61 2.87 -1.79
C MET A 87 -1.74 3.38 -0.36
N GLY A 88 -1.66 4.70 -0.22
CA GLY A 88 -1.56 5.38 1.07
C GLY A 88 -2.89 5.81 1.66
N GLY A 89 -2.83 6.29 2.89
CA GLY A 89 -3.93 7.02 3.50
C GLY A 89 -3.71 7.32 4.98
N SER A 90 -4.71 7.96 5.59
CA SER A 90 -4.75 8.17 7.03
C SER A 90 -6.20 8.29 7.50
N ALA A 91 -6.43 7.91 8.76
CA ALA A 91 -7.70 8.10 9.44
C ALA A 91 -7.86 9.57 9.88
N ASP A 92 -8.04 10.48 8.91
CA ASP A 92 -8.21 11.94 9.09
C ASP A 92 -7.01 12.68 9.73
N LEU A 93 -5.88 12.01 9.88
CA LEU A 93 -4.69 12.53 10.57
C LEU A 93 -3.50 12.73 9.62
N SER A 94 -3.73 12.85 8.31
CA SER A 94 -2.70 13.01 7.28
C SER A 94 -1.63 14.07 7.62
N PRO A 95 -1.98 15.31 8.02
CA PRO A 95 -0.98 16.33 8.36
C PRO A 95 -0.24 16.04 9.68
N SER A 96 -0.81 15.23 10.56
CA SER A 96 -0.22 14.91 11.87
C SER A 96 0.66 13.65 11.82
N ASN A 97 0.25 12.64 11.04
CA ASN A 97 0.99 11.41 10.79
C ASN A 97 2.05 11.58 9.71
N LEU A 98 1.91 12.59 8.84
CA LEU A 98 2.81 12.87 7.70
C LEU A 98 2.85 11.70 6.69
N THR A 99 1.68 11.17 6.36
CA THR A 99 1.52 10.01 5.46
C THR A 99 1.45 10.39 3.98
N ARG A 100 1.34 11.67 3.62
CA ARG A 100 1.42 12.08 2.21
C ARG A 100 2.87 12.24 1.78
N HIS A 101 3.19 11.67 0.62
CA HIS A 101 4.40 11.98 -0.12
C HIS A 101 4.13 13.00 -1.23
N GLN A 102 5.18 13.52 -1.85
CA GLN A 102 5.14 14.54 -2.91
C GLN A 102 4.27 14.19 -4.13
N HIS A 103 4.02 12.90 -4.36
CA HIS A 103 3.21 12.39 -5.48
C HIS A 103 1.89 11.75 -5.02
N SER A 104 1.45 12.04 -3.79
CA SER A 104 0.15 11.57 -3.31
C SER A 104 -0.98 12.28 -4.04
N VAL A 105 -1.86 11.49 -4.66
CA VAL A 105 -3.02 11.95 -5.41
C VAL A 105 -4.27 11.27 -4.85
N ASP A 106 -5.31 12.05 -4.59
CA ASP A 106 -6.51 11.55 -3.94
C ASP A 106 -7.27 10.55 -4.82
N PHE A 107 -7.51 9.37 -4.26
CA PHE A 107 -8.44 8.38 -4.77
C PHE A 107 -9.87 8.81 -4.43
N THR A 108 -10.65 9.15 -5.45
CA THR A 108 -12.03 9.62 -5.32
C THR A 108 -12.90 9.02 -6.42
N ALA A 109 -14.22 9.18 -6.32
CA ALA A 109 -15.12 8.82 -7.41
C ALA A 109 -14.81 9.56 -8.74
N LEU A 110 -14.20 10.75 -8.67
CA LEU A 110 -13.78 11.52 -9.85
C LEU A 110 -12.38 11.17 -10.33
N ASN A 111 -11.57 10.53 -9.47
CA ASN A 111 -10.20 10.15 -9.78
C ASN A 111 -9.87 8.77 -9.19
N ALA A 112 -10.24 7.72 -9.92
CA ALA A 112 -9.99 6.34 -9.52
C ALA A 112 -8.52 5.90 -9.72
N ALA A 113 -7.68 6.73 -10.35
CA ALA A 113 -6.25 6.47 -10.53
C ALA A 113 -5.39 7.01 -9.37
N GLY A 114 -6.01 7.65 -8.36
CA GLY A 114 -5.31 8.14 -7.18
C GLY A 114 -4.68 7.02 -6.35
N ASN A 115 -3.60 7.37 -5.63
CA ASN A 115 -2.80 6.48 -4.79
C ASN A 115 -2.94 6.79 -3.29
N TYR A 116 -3.90 7.63 -2.91
CA TYR A 116 -4.10 8.07 -1.53
C TYR A 116 -5.58 8.11 -1.13
N ILE A 117 -5.94 7.42 -0.05
CA ILE A 117 -7.32 7.35 0.48
C ILE A 117 -7.45 8.23 1.72
N SER A 118 -8.42 9.15 1.69
CA SER A 118 -8.90 9.85 2.88
C SER A 118 -9.95 9.00 3.58
N TYR A 119 -9.54 8.21 4.58
CA TYR A 119 -10.41 7.24 5.25
C TYR A 119 -11.45 7.88 6.19
N GLY A 120 -11.22 9.13 6.62
CA GLY A 120 -11.93 9.75 7.75
C GLY A 120 -11.59 9.10 9.09
N VAL A 121 -12.27 9.47 10.16
CA VAL A 121 -12.03 8.92 11.52
C VAL A 121 -12.57 7.49 11.64
N ARG A 122 -11.87 6.53 11.03
CA ARG A 122 -12.32 5.14 10.83
C ARG A 122 -11.17 4.13 10.88
N GLU A 123 -10.43 4.07 11.98
CA GLU A 123 -9.19 3.29 12.11
C GLU A 123 -9.39 1.79 11.83
N PHE A 124 -10.47 1.20 12.37
CA PHE A 124 -10.76 -0.21 12.13
C PHE A 124 -11.11 -0.47 10.65
N GLY A 125 -11.99 0.36 10.10
CA GLY A 125 -12.37 0.29 8.68
C GLY A 125 -11.16 0.45 7.76
N MET A 126 -10.33 1.48 7.99
CA MET A 126 -9.06 1.70 7.30
C MET A 126 -8.19 0.45 7.32
N SER A 127 -7.93 -0.10 8.51
CA SER A 127 -7.02 -1.24 8.68
C SER A 127 -7.55 -2.51 8.02
N ALA A 128 -8.86 -2.76 8.08
CA ALA A 128 -9.49 -3.89 7.40
C ALA A 128 -9.51 -3.72 5.87
N ILE A 129 -9.76 -2.50 5.37
CA ILE A 129 -9.70 -2.18 3.93
C ILE A 129 -8.27 -2.37 3.41
N MET A 130 -7.26 -1.89 4.14
CA MET A 130 -5.85 -2.11 3.79
C MET A 130 -5.52 -3.60 3.70
N ASN A 131 -6.04 -4.43 4.60
CA ASN A 131 -5.88 -5.88 4.49
C ASN A 131 -6.52 -6.45 3.21
N GLY A 132 -7.70 -5.96 2.83
CA GLY A 132 -8.34 -6.31 1.56
C GLY A 132 -7.50 -5.92 0.34
N LEU A 133 -6.89 -4.73 0.35
CA LEU A 133 -5.98 -4.28 -0.72
C LEU A 133 -4.76 -5.20 -0.83
N ALA A 134 -4.16 -5.59 0.28
CA ALA A 134 -3.02 -6.51 0.29
C ALA A 134 -3.41 -7.92 -0.23
N LEU A 135 -4.58 -8.42 0.14
CA LEU A 135 -5.11 -9.72 -0.32
C LEU A 135 -5.47 -9.72 -1.81
N HIS A 136 -5.97 -8.60 -2.33
CA HIS A 136 -6.28 -8.45 -3.74
C HIS A 136 -5.02 -8.55 -4.63
N GLY A 137 -3.89 -8.05 -4.13
CA GLY A 137 -2.65 -7.96 -4.91
C GLY A 137 -2.58 -6.71 -5.77
N GLY A 138 -1.38 -6.40 -6.26
CA GLY A 138 -1.12 -5.21 -7.09
C GLY A 138 -0.79 -3.93 -6.31
N PHE A 139 -0.91 -3.94 -4.98
CA PHE A 139 -0.70 -2.79 -4.11
C PHE A 139 0.12 -3.12 -2.85
N ILE A 140 0.81 -2.10 -2.32
CA ILE A 140 1.41 -2.07 -0.99
C ILE A 140 0.65 -1.03 -0.17
N PRO A 141 -0.35 -1.45 0.63
CA PRO A 141 -1.15 -0.52 1.39
C PRO A 141 -0.39 0.00 2.61
N TYR A 142 -0.49 1.30 2.85
CA TYR A 142 -0.07 1.91 4.10
C TYR A 142 -1.12 2.91 4.62
N GLY A 143 -1.21 3.03 5.94
CA GLY A 143 -2.20 3.88 6.57
C GLY A 143 -1.75 4.38 7.94
N GLY A 144 -2.05 5.64 8.24
CA GLY A 144 -1.65 6.27 9.49
C GLY A 144 -2.79 6.67 10.42
N THR A 145 -2.54 6.54 11.72
CA THR A 145 -3.29 7.18 12.81
C THR A 145 -2.33 7.36 14.00
N PHE A 146 -2.79 7.96 15.11
CA PHE A 146 -2.00 7.97 16.33
C PHE A 146 -1.87 6.57 16.92
N LEU A 147 -0.75 6.32 17.60
CA LEU A 147 -0.47 5.00 18.17
C LEU A 147 -1.64 4.57 19.04
N MET A 148 -2.12 5.40 19.97
CA MET A 148 -3.27 5.08 20.84
C MET A 148 -4.50 4.53 20.10
N PHE A 149 -4.82 5.04 18.90
CA PHE A 149 -6.01 4.61 18.16
C PHE A 149 -5.80 3.29 17.40
N MET A 150 -4.61 2.69 17.45
CA MET A 150 -4.44 1.29 17.03
C MET A 150 -5.37 0.34 17.81
N GLU A 151 -5.80 0.71 19.02
CA GLU A 151 -6.73 -0.08 19.82
C GLU A 151 -8.09 -0.24 19.14
N TYR A 152 -8.58 0.80 18.46
CA TYR A 152 -9.80 0.74 17.66
C TYR A 152 -9.66 -0.29 16.53
N ALA A 153 -8.46 -0.43 15.97
CA ALA A 153 -8.18 -1.31 14.83
C ALA A 153 -7.59 -2.67 15.22
N ARG A 154 -7.36 -2.94 16.50
CA ARG A 154 -6.46 -4.00 16.99
C ARG A 154 -6.73 -5.38 16.39
N ASN A 155 -8.00 -5.72 16.15
CA ASN A 155 -8.38 -6.98 15.53
C ASN A 155 -7.97 -7.05 14.04
N ALA A 156 -8.10 -5.97 13.28
CA ALA A 156 -7.62 -5.92 11.89
C ALA A 156 -6.10 -6.11 11.80
N LEU A 157 -5.32 -5.56 12.73
CA LEU A 157 -3.87 -5.78 12.79
C LEU A 157 -3.56 -7.26 13.06
N ARG A 158 -4.28 -7.86 14.02
CA ARG A 158 -4.17 -9.30 14.29
C ARG A 158 -4.49 -10.13 13.05
N MET A 159 -5.51 -9.75 12.29
CA MET A 159 -5.87 -10.43 11.05
C MET A 159 -4.80 -10.28 9.97
N ALA A 160 -4.17 -9.10 9.84
CA ALA A 160 -3.06 -8.89 8.91
C ALA A 160 -1.90 -9.87 9.20
N ALA A 161 -1.52 -9.98 10.48
CA ALA A 161 -0.49 -10.91 10.92
C ALA A 161 -0.89 -12.38 10.69
N LEU A 162 -2.13 -12.75 11.04
CA LEU A 162 -2.63 -14.12 10.87
C LEU A 162 -2.66 -14.55 9.39
N MET A 163 -3.08 -13.65 8.50
CA MET A 163 -3.14 -13.91 7.06
C MET A 163 -1.78 -13.81 6.36
N LYS A 164 -0.72 -13.37 7.06
CA LYS A 164 0.63 -13.18 6.53
C LYS A 164 0.68 -12.23 5.33
N ILE A 165 -0.08 -11.14 5.40
CA ILE A 165 -0.17 -10.14 4.33
C ILE A 165 0.71 -8.92 4.62
N ARG A 166 1.18 -8.28 3.55
CA ARG A 166 2.02 -7.08 3.62
C ARG A 166 1.15 -5.83 3.74
N THR A 167 0.92 -5.40 4.98
CA THR A 167 0.23 -4.14 5.32
C THR A 167 1.13 -3.28 6.21
N VAL A 168 1.37 -2.02 5.85
CA VAL A 168 2.25 -1.12 6.61
C VAL A 168 1.42 -0.14 7.45
N PHE A 169 1.47 -0.28 8.77
CA PHE A 169 0.75 0.62 9.69
C PHE A 169 1.70 1.71 10.20
N VAL A 170 1.38 2.98 9.94
CA VAL A 170 2.18 4.15 10.33
C VAL A 170 1.58 4.77 11.59
N TYR A 171 2.06 4.32 12.75
CA TYR A 171 1.62 4.87 14.04
C TYR A 171 2.58 5.94 14.56
N THR A 172 2.07 7.15 14.75
CA THR A 172 2.85 8.28 15.29
C THR A 172 2.33 8.70 16.66
N HIS A 173 3.01 9.64 17.33
CA HIS A 173 2.66 10.08 18.71
C HIS A 173 2.68 8.87 19.67
N ASP A 174 3.85 8.25 19.75
CA ASP A 174 4.06 6.92 20.31
C ASP A 174 4.24 6.89 21.83
N THR A 175 4.39 8.05 22.47
CA THR A 175 4.69 8.15 23.90
C THR A 175 4.05 9.38 24.52
N ILE A 176 4.22 9.54 25.84
CA ILE A 176 3.91 10.78 26.57
C ILE A 176 4.61 12.03 26.01
N GLY A 177 5.65 11.86 25.18
CA GLY A 177 6.33 12.98 24.52
C GLY A 177 5.46 13.74 23.52
N LEU A 178 4.23 13.28 23.25
CA LEU A 178 3.26 14.02 22.45
C LEU A 178 2.83 15.34 23.14
N GLY A 179 2.84 15.40 24.48
CA GLY A 179 2.42 16.57 25.24
C GLY A 179 0.90 16.76 25.28
N GLU A 180 0.48 18.03 25.35
CA GLU A 180 -0.93 18.47 25.26
C GLU A 180 -1.55 18.31 23.86
#